data_AF-A0A920R343-F1
#
_entry.id   AF-A0A920R343-F1
#
_cell.length_a   1.000
_cell.length_b   1.000
_cell.length_c   1.000
_cell.angle_alpha   90.00
_cell.angle_beta   90.00
_cell.angle_gamma   90.00
#
_symmetry.space_group_name_H-M   'P 1'
#
loop_
_entity.id
_entity.type
_entity.pdbx_description
1 polymer ?
#
loop_
_entity_poly.entity_id
_entity_poly.type
_entity_poly.pdbx_seq_one_letter_code
_entity_poly.pdbx_strand_id
1 'polypeptide(L)'
;MSPPNQKPDITPTSRGDQSTLPEQVTTESELQQQAWELLEFTNVRALLAERTRFFMSREMAIKAEPLLHMEDVERLQEETAQAVLMLSTVGDIGLAGTRDPRTVLRRAAIDGMLTGEEIVSILFLLDSIWTARNTVVSMKGKAPLLEEIASDIPNMRDL
;
A
#
# COMPACT_ATOMS: atom_id res chain seq x y z
N MET A 1 -65.50 -9.32 45.50
CA MET A 1 -65.12 -8.03 46.11
C MET A 1 -63.62 -8.06 46.36
N SER A 2 -62.96 -6.96 46.00
CA SER A 2 -61.50 -6.75 45.82
C SER A 2 -60.59 -7.10 47.03
N PRO A 3 -59.25 -7.23 46.81
CA PRO A 3 -58.29 -7.98 47.66
C PRO A 3 -57.63 -7.08 48.72
N PRO A 4 -56.67 -7.59 49.52
CA PRO A 4 -55.27 -7.20 49.24
C PRO A 4 -54.16 -8.20 49.66
N ASN A 5 -52.96 -7.92 49.12
CA ASN A 5 -51.62 -8.18 49.64
C ASN A 5 -50.95 -9.55 49.39
N GLN A 6 -50.07 -9.59 48.38
CA GLN A 6 -49.03 -10.61 48.23
C GLN A 6 -47.67 -9.92 48.02
N LYS A 7 -46.67 -10.41 48.77
CA LYS A 7 -45.31 -9.88 48.97
C LYS A 7 -44.50 -9.72 47.67
N PRO A 8 -43.45 -8.86 47.66
CA PRO A 8 -42.57 -8.71 46.53
C PRO A 8 -41.65 -9.94 46.39
N ASP A 9 -41.65 -10.55 45.20
CA ASP A 9 -40.68 -11.57 44.82
C ASP A 9 -39.48 -10.91 44.15
N ILE A 10 -38.31 -11.22 44.66
CA ILE A 10 -37.00 -10.74 44.22
C ILE A 10 -36.46 -11.75 43.21
N THR A 11 -36.16 -11.32 42.00
CA THR A 11 -35.20 -12.03 41.15
C THR A 11 -34.38 -11.00 40.35
N PRO A 12 -33.04 -11.08 40.39
CA PRO A 12 -32.17 -10.11 39.76
C PRO A 12 -31.96 -10.50 38.29
N THR A 13 -32.48 -9.71 37.36
CA THR A 13 -32.11 -9.86 35.95
C THR A 13 -31.06 -8.81 35.61
N SER A 14 -29.83 -9.32 35.49
CA SER A 14 -28.61 -8.69 35.01
C SER A 14 -28.84 -7.52 34.05
N ARG A 15 -28.32 -6.37 34.48
CA ARG A 15 -27.91 -5.26 33.63
C ARG A 15 -26.66 -5.71 32.87
N GLY A 16 -26.86 -6.36 31.71
CA GLY A 16 -25.79 -6.79 30.81
C GLY A 16 -25.66 -5.84 29.62
N ASP A 17 -24.51 -5.19 29.54
CA ASP A 17 -23.83 -4.66 28.35
C ASP A 17 -24.67 -3.91 27.31
N GLN A 18 -24.83 -2.61 27.55
CA GLN A 18 -24.79 -1.66 26.44
C GLN A 18 -23.34 -1.61 25.94
N SER A 19 -23.05 -2.44 24.95
CA SER A 19 -21.85 -2.34 24.12
C SER A 19 -21.82 -0.94 23.52
N THR A 20 -21.10 -0.04 24.18
CA THR A 20 -20.84 1.32 23.72
C THR A 20 -19.51 1.24 23.00
N LEU A 21 -19.50 1.14 21.66
CA LEU A 21 -18.36 1.33 20.74
C LEU A 21 -18.80 1.06 19.28
N PRO A 22 -19.47 2.04 18.63
CA PRO A 22 -19.20 2.27 17.20
C PRO A 22 -19.03 3.75 16.79
N GLU A 23 -19.26 4.72 17.67
CA GLU A 23 -19.42 6.14 17.27
C GLU A 23 -18.08 6.91 17.17
N GLN A 24 -17.03 6.46 17.87
CA GLN A 24 -15.73 7.13 17.92
C GLN A 24 -14.85 6.91 16.67
N VAL A 25 -14.90 5.73 16.05
CA VAL A 25 -14.05 5.41 14.88
C VAL A 25 -14.48 6.17 13.63
N THR A 26 -15.79 6.38 13.45
CA THR A 26 -16.33 7.09 12.28
C THR A 26 -15.99 8.58 12.31
N THR A 27 -16.03 9.20 13.49
CA THR A 27 -15.78 10.64 13.67
C THR A 27 -14.31 11.02 13.51
N GLU A 28 -13.39 10.18 13.99
CA GLU A 28 -11.95 10.39 13.81
C GLU A 28 -11.55 10.29 12.32
N SER A 29 -12.10 9.32 11.59
CA SER A 29 -11.86 9.17 10.15
C SER A 29 -12.43 10.34 9.32
N GLU A 30 -13.59 10.89 9.70
CA GLU A 30 -14.19 12.05 9.00
C GLU A 30 -13.37 13.33 9.20
N LEU A 31 -12.95 13.62 10.44
CA LEU A 31 -12.09 14.77 10.73
C LEU A 31 -10.75 14.69 10.00
N GLN A 32 -10.17 13.49 9.93
CA GLN A 32 -8.93 13.25 9.20
C GLN A 32 -9.09 13.51 7.70
N GLN A 33 -10.18 13.06 7.09
CA GLN A 33 -10.48 13.34 5.68
C GLN A 33 -10.67 14.83 5.41
N GLN A 34 -11.40 15.54 6.29
CA GLN A 34 -11.55 16.99 6.20
C GLN A 34 -10.21 17.72 6.31
N ALA A 35 -9.33 17.27 7.21
CA ALA A 35 -7.98 17.82 7.34
C ALA A 35 -7.14 17.60 6.07
N TRP A 36 -7.23 16.41 5.45
CA TRP A 36 -6.54 16.12 4.19
C TRP A 36 -7.04 16.99 3.03
N GLU A 37 -8.34 17.26 2.96
CA GLU A 37 -8.90 18.19 1.98
C GLU A 37 -8.42 19.62 2.22
N LEU A 38 -8.49 20.10 3.47
CA LEU A 38 -8.07 21.45 3.84
C LEU A 38 -6.57 21.71 3.59
N LEU A 39 -5.74 20.70 3.81
CA LEU A 39 -4.29 20.76 3.58
C LEU A 39 -3.89 20.40 2.13
N GLU A 40 -4.88 20.20 1.25
CA GLU A 40 -4.68 19.78 -0.14
C GLU A 40 -3.85 18.49 -0.29
N PHE A 41 -3.85 17.63 0.73
CA PHE A 41 -3.07 16.39 0.73
C PHE A 41 -3.48 15.45 -0.42
N THR A 42 -4.77 15.45 -0.80
CA THR A 42 -5.26 14.75 -1.98
C THR A 42 -4.60 15.24 -3.27
N ASN A 43 -4.35 16.54 -3.41
CA ASN A 43 -3.64 17.12 -4.55
C ASN A 43 -2.16 16.72 -4.55
N VAL A 44 -1.53 16.70 -3.37
CA VAL A 44 -0.14 16.24 -3.22
C VAL A 44 0.01 14.77 -3.65
N ARG A 45 -0.92 13.89 -3.23
CA ARG A 45 -0.96 12.48 -3.64
C ARG A 45 -1.14 12.34 -5.15
N ALA A 46 -2.03 13.13 -5.76
CA ALA A 46 -2.26 13.12 -7.19
C ALA A 46 -0.99 13.56 -7.96
N LEU A 47 -0.34 14.64 -7.52
CA LEU A 47 0.91 15.12 -8.11
C LEU A 47 2.04 14.09 -7.98
N LEU A 48 2.17 13.45 -6.81
CA LEU A 48 3.15 12.38 -6.60
C LEU A 48 2.88 11.21 -7.56
N ALA A 49 1.62 10.79 -7.66
CA ALA A 49 1.19 9.71 -8.54
C ALA A 49 1.51 10.01 -10.01
N GLU A 50 1.38 11.26 -10.45
CA GLU A 50 1.77 11.70 -11.80
C GLU A 50 3.27 11.57 -12.08
N ARG A 51 4.11 11.70 -11.05
CA ARG A 51 5.57 11.56 -11.17
C ARG A 51 6.06 10.11 -11.11
N THR A 52 5.20 9.16 -10.76
CA THR A 52 5.57 7.74 -10.75
C THR A 52 5.68 7.18 -12.17
N ARG A 53 6.60 6.23 -12.36
CA ARG A 53 6.88 5.60 -13.66
C ARG A 53 6.39 4.15 -13.77
N PHE A 54 5.95 3.57 -12.65
CA PHE A 54 5.47 2.20 -12.54
C PHE A 54 4.03 2.18 -12.05
N PHE A 55 3.19 1.31 -12.63
CA PHE A 55 1.74 1.31 -12.35
C PHE A 55 1.43 1.05 -10.88
N MET A 56 2.16 0.14 -10.20
CA MET A 56 1.96 -0.11 -8.77
C MET A 56 2.38 1.10 -7.92
N SER A 57 3.47 1.77 -8.27
CA SER A 57 3.91 2.98 -7.57
C SER A 57 2.88 4.10 -7.68
N ARG A 58 2.19 4.23 -8.82
CA ARG A 58 1.08 5.18 -8.98
C ARG A 58 -0.04 4.89 -8.00
N GLU A 59 -0.46 3.64 -7.88
CA GLU A 59 -1.49 3.24 -6.93
C GLU A 59 -1.07 3.47 -5.47
N MET A 60 0.19 3.19 -5.14
CA MET A 60 0.76 3.45 -3.81
C MET A 60 0.75 4.95 -3.50
N ALA A 61 1.19 5.80 -4.43
CA ALA A 61 1.17 7.24 -4.27
C ALA A 61 -0.25 7.79 -4.09
N ILE A 62 -1.22 7.28 -4.87
CA ILE A 62 -2.62 7.66 -4.73
C ILE A 62 -3.16 7.23 -3.37
N LYS A 63 -2.68 6.13 -2.76
CA LYS A 63 -3.15 5.62 -1.46
C LYS A 63 -2.29 6.04 -0.27
N ALA A 64 -1.28 6.88 -0.48
CA ALA A 64 -0.36 7.27 0.58
C ALA A 64 -1.09 8.04 1.69
N GLU A 65 -0.74 7.74 2.93
CA GLU A 65 -1.31 8.37 4.14
C GLU A 65 -0.17 8.85 5.04
N PRO A 66 -0.35 9.97 5.78
CA PRO A 66 0.64 10.42 6.74
C PRO A 66 0.80 9.40 7.87
N LEU A 67 2.04 9.15 8.28
CA LEU A 67 2.34 8.30 9.43
C LEU A 67 2.42 9.12 10.72
N LEU A 68 2.02 8.50 11.83
CA LEU A 68 1.93 9.14 13.14
C LEU A 68 3.13 8.83 14.06
N HIS A 69 3.87 7.76 13.75
CA HIS A 69 5.01 7.31 14.53
C HIS A 69 6.32 7.83 13.95
N MET A 70 7.14 8.46 14.80
CA MET A 70 8.39 9.08 14.38
C MET A 70 9.34 8.09 13.71
N GLU A 71 9.49 6.89 14.29
CA GLU A 71 10.38 5.85 13.76
C GLU A 71 10.02 5.45 12.32
N ASP A 72 8.73 5.35 12.00
CA ASP A 72 8.29 5.05 10.64
C ASP A 72 8.57 6.20 9.66
N VAL A 73 8.39 7.45 10.13
CA VAL A 73 8.67 8.65 9.32
C VAL A 73 10.16 8.75 9.02
N GLU A 74 11.01 8.56 10.02
CA GLU A 74 12.48 8.58 9.87
C GLU A 74 12.93 7.48 8.90
N ARG A 75 12.40 6.26 9.03
CA ARG A 75 12.70 5.16 8.12
C ARG A 75 12.32 5.48 6.67
N LEU A 76 11.13 6.04 6.41
CA LEU A 76 10.70 6.42 5.06
C LEU A 76 11.52 7.57 4.47
N GLN A 77 11.93 8.53 5.31
CA GLN A 77 12.82 9.61 4.89
C GLN A 77 14.21 9.08 4.53
N GLU A 78 14.74 8.13 5.30
CA GLU A 78 16.01 7.48 4.99
C GLU A 78 15.92 6.64 3.71
N GLU A 79 14.85 5.87 3.52
CA GLU A 79 14.58 5.15 2.28
C GLU A 79 14.56 6.10 1.07
N THR A 80 13.88 7.25 1.22
CA THR A 80 13.84 8.29 0.18
C THR A 80 15.21 8.88 -0.10
N ALA A 81 16.01 9.15 0.94
CA ALA A 81 17.38 9.66 0.79
C ALA A 81 18.27 8.67 0.03
N GLN A 82 18.15 7.36 0.32
CA GLN A 82 18.84 6.31 -0.41
C GLN A 82 18.39 6.23 -1.86
N ALA A 83 17.09 6.39 -2.14
CA ALA A 83 16.57 6.42 -3.51
C ALA A 83 17.10 7.61 -4.31
N VAL A 84 17.18 8.80 -3.70
CA VAL A 84 17.80 9.98 -4.33
C VAL A 84 19.29 9.75 -4.62
N LEU A 85 20.03 9.16 -3.67
CA LEU A 85 21.43 8.79 -3.87
C LEU A 85 21.59 7.79 -5.02
N MET A 86 20.73 6.77 -5.07
CA MET A 86 20.73 5.78 -6.15
C MET A 86 20.46 6.45 -7.50
N LEU A 87 19.37 7.21 -7.63
CA LEU A 87 19.02 7.89 -8.89
C LEU A 87 20.12 8.84 -9.37
N SER A 88 20.82 9.52 -8.46
CA SER A 88 21.95 10.40 -8.81
C SER A 88 23.24 9.64 -9.16
N THR A 89 23.39 8.39 -8.71
CA THR A 89 24.57 7.55 -8.96
C THR A 89 24.44 6.70 -10.21
N VAL A 90 23.33 5.99 -10.36
CA VAL A 90 23.12 4.99 -11.42
C VAL A 90 22.09 5.43 -12.47
N GLY A 91 21.35 6.51 -12.21
CA GLY A 91 20.34 7.03 -13.13
C GLY A 91 19.02 6.27 -13.05
N ASP A 92 18.41 6.01 -14.21
CA ASP A 92 17.13 5.31 -14.31
C ASP A 92 17.28 3.82 -13.96
N ILE A 93 16.31 3.28 -13.22
CA ILE A 93 16.29 1.88 -12.76
C ILE A 93 15.45 0.95 -13.67
N GLY A 94 14.91 1.47 -14.78
CA GLY A 94 14.32 0.63 -15.83
C GLY A 94 12.87 0.17 -15.60
N LEU A 95 12.14 0.78 -14.66
CA LEU A 95 10.73 0.44 -14.37
C LEU A 95 9.71 1.11 -15.30
N ALA A 96 10.16 1.98 -16.20
CA ALA A 96 9.29 2.78 -17.04
C ALA A 96 8.72 2.01 -18.24
N GLY A 97 7.53 2.39 -18.67
CA GLY A 97 6.90 1.87 -19.90
C GLY A 97 6.23 0.50 -19.74
N THR A 98 6.29 -0.09 -18.55
CA THR A 98 5.59 -1.34 -18.25
C THR A 98 4.08 -1.12 -18.20
N ARG A 99 3.32 -2.09 -18.71
CA ARG A 99 1.85 -2.09 -18.67
C ARG A 99 1.38 -2.93 -17.48
N ASP A 100 0.24 -2.56 -16.88
CA ASP A 100 -0.38 -3.36 -15.82
C ASP A 100 -0.80 -4.74 -16.39
N PRO A 101 -0.22 -5.86 -15.90
CA PRO A 101 -0.49 -7.19 -16.44
C PRO A 101 -1.75 -7.83 -15.82
N ARG A 102 -2.38 -7.22 -14.81
CA ARG A 102 -3.42 -7.89 -13.99
C ARG A 102 -4.61 -8.38 -14.80
N THR A 103 -5.02 -7.63 -15.83
CA THR A 103 -6.14 -8.03 -16.71
C THR A 103 -5.77 -9.26 -17.53
N VAL A 104 -4.56 -9.26 -18.10
CA VAL A 104 -3.99 -10.34 -18.91
C VAL A 104 -3.77 -11.59 -18.06
N LEU A 105 -3.16 -11.45 -16.87
CA LEU A 105 -2.91 -12.54 -15.93
C LEU A 105 -4.21 -13.15 -15.41
N ARG A 106 -5.21 -12.32 -15.07
CA ARG A 106 -6.53 -12.82 -14.64
C ARG A 106 -7.19 -13.66 -15.72
N ARG A 107 -7.06 -13.26 -16.99
CA ARG A 107 -7.58 -14.02 -18.13
C ARG A 107 -6.83 -15.34 -18.31
N ALA A 108 -5.50 -15.31 -18.24
CA ALA A 108 -4.67 -16.51 -18.33
C ALA A 108 -4.98 -17.51 -17.21
N ALA A 109 -5.28 -17.03 -16.00
CA ALA A 109 -5.60 -17.87 -14.84
C ALA A 109 -6.93 -18.65 -14.96
N ILE A 110 -7.80 -18.28 -15.91
CA ILE A 110 -9.08 -18.97 -16.18
C ILE A 110 -9.07 -19.64 -17.57
N ASP A 111 -7.91 -20.17 -17.96
CA ASP A 111 -7.65 -20.88 -19.23
C ASP A 111 -7.83 -20.02 -20.50
N GLY A 112 -7.81 -18.69 -20.35
CA GLY A 112 -7.87 -17.78 -21.49
C GLY A 112 -6.52 -17.65 -22.20
N MET A 113 -6.55 -17.68 -23.53
CA MET A 113 -5.33 -17.56 -24.35
C MET A 113 -4.71 -16.16 -24.28
N LEU A 114 -3.38 -16.09 -24.36
CA LEU A 114 -2.62 -14.86 -24.51
C LEU A 114 -2.19 -14.66 -25.97
N THR A 115 -2.28 -13.42 -26.44
CA THR A 115 -1.72 -13.01 -27.73
C THR A 115 -0.20 -12.87 -27.62
N GLY A 116 0.49 -12.90 -28.77
CA GLY A 116 1.93 -12.67 -28.80
C GLY A 116 2.35 -11.32 -28.20
N GLU A 117 1.57 -10.25 -28.44
CA GLU A 117 1.85 -8.93 -27.87
C GLU A 117 1.73 -8.91 -26.35
N GLU A 118 0.72 -9.59 -25.79
CA GLU A 118 0.53 -9.69 -24.35
C GLU A 118 1.65 -10.47 -23.67
N ILE A 119 2.14 -11.54 -24.31
CA ILE A 119 3.30 -12.29 -23.83
C ILE A 119 4.54 -11.39 -23.83
N VAL A 120 4.81 -10.66 -24.91
CA VAL A 120 5.94 -9.71 -24.98
C VAL A 120 5.82 -8.63 -23.91
N SER A 121 4.61 -8.11 -23.66
CA SER A 121 4.38 -7.12 -22.60
C SER A 121 4.68 -7.68 -21.20
N ILE A 122 4.37 -8.96 -20.94
CA ILE A 122 4.71 -9.62 -19.66
C ILE A 122 6.22 -9.83 -19.57
N LEU A 123 6.87 -10.30 -20.64
CA LEU A 123 8.33 -10.47 -20.66
C LEU A 123 9.06 -9.15 -20.40
N PHE A 124 8.60 -8.05 -21.01
CA PHE A 124 9.14 -6.72 -20.77
C PHE A 124 8.99 -6.29 -19.30
N LEU A 125 7.83 -6.55 -18.69
CA LEU A 125 7.64 -6.28 -17.26
C LEU A 125 8.61 -7.06 -16.37
N LEU A 126 8.79 -8.36 -16.64
CA LEU A 126 9.74 -9.19 -15.89
C LEU A 126 11.17 -8.66 -16.03
N ASP A 127 11.59 -8.33 -17.26
CA ASP A 127 12.92 -7.76 -17.51
C ASP A 127 13.13 -6.41 -16.80
N SER A 128 12.13 -5.53 -16.78
CA SER A 128 12.15 -4.28 -16.03
C SER A 128 12.33 -4.49 -14.52
N ILE A 129 11.61 -5.45 -13.93
CA ILE A 129 11.73 -5.79 -12.50
C ILE A 129 13.14 -6.33 -12.21
N TRP A 130 13.66 -7.19 -13.08
CA TRP A 130 15.01 -7.75 -12.95
C TRP A 130 16.09 -6.67 -13.01
N THR A 131 15.95 -5.77 -13.98
CA THR A 131 16.87 -4.64 -14.18
C THR A 131 16.88 -3.74 -12.96
N ALA A 132 15.70 -3.41 -12.41
CA ALA A 132 15.59 -2.62 -11.19
C ALA A 132 16.30 -3.28 -10.01
N ARG A 133 16.05 -4.58 -9.78
CA ARG A 133 16.72 -5.37 -8.73
C ARG A 133 18.23 -5.32 -8.86
N ASN A 134 18.77 -5.62 -10.04
CA ASN A 134 20.22 -5.64 -10.27
C ASN A 134 20.84 -4.25 -10.12
N THR A 135 20.10 -3.21 -10.50
CA THR A 135 20.54 -1.83 -10.35
C THR A 135 20.67 -1.47 -8.86
N VAL A 136 19.70 -1.84 -8.03
CA VAL A 136 19.79 -1.68 -6.57
C VAL A 136 20.98 -2.47 -6.01
N VAL A 137 21.13 -3.75 -6.35
CA VAL A 137 22.26 -4.59 -5.87
C VAL A 137 23.62 -4.04 -6.31
N SER A 138 23.69 -3.32 -7.44
CA SER A 138 24.93 -2.70 -7.92
C SER A 138 25.42 -1.55 -7.04
N MET A 139 24.61 -1.05 -6.11
CA MET A 139 24.95 0.02 -5.16
C MET A 139 25.97 -0.42 -4.09
N LYS A 140 26.26 -1.73 -3.97
CA LYS A 140 27.30 -2.29 -3.09
C LYS A 140 27.23 -1.78 -1.64
N GLY A 141 26.05 -1.81 -1.03
CA GLY A 141 25.81 -1.45 0.37
C GLY A 141 25.57 0.04 0.61
N LYS A 142 25.51 0.88 -0.44
CA LYS A 142 25.22 2.32 -0.31
C LYS A 142 23.73 2.64 -0.16
N ALA A 143 22.86 1.66 -0.35
CA ALA A 143 21.40 1.80 -0.21
C ALA A 143 20.81 0.57 0.49
N PRO A 144 21.14 0.32 1.76
CA PRO A 144 20.78 -0.93 2.45
C PRO A 144 19.28 -1.17 2.58
N LEU A 145 18.46 -0.12 2.76
CA LEU A 145 17.00 -0.26 2.85
C LEU A 145 16.41 -0.65 1.49
N LEU A 146 16.96 -0.12 0.40
CA LEU A 146 16.55 -0.51 -0.94
C LEU A 146 17.02 -1.93 -1.28
N GLU A 147 18.22 -2.32 -0.82
CA GLU A 147 18.73 -3.68 -0.98
C GLU A 147 17.86 -4.70 -0.24
N GLU A 148 17.36 -4.37 0.95
CA GLU A 148 16.36 -5.17 1.67
C GLU A 148 15.09 -5.36 0.84
N ILE A 149 14.50 -4.27 0.34
CA ILE A 149 13.31 -4.33 -0.53
C ILE A 149 13.58 -5.16 -1.80
N ALA A 150 14.74 -5.00 -2.41
CA ALA A 150 15.11 -5.74 -3.63
C ALA A 150 15.39 -7.23 -3.36
N SER A 151 15.72 -7.60 -2.12
CA SER A 151 15.97 -8.99 -1.73
C SER A 151 14.72 -9.87 -1.79
N ASP A 152 13.53 -9.26 -1.64
CA ASP A 152 12.24 -9.93 -1.79
C ASP A 152 11.92 -10.30 -3.24
N ILE A 153 12.61 -9.70 -4.22
CA ILE A 153 12.42 -10.01 -5.63
C ILE A 153 13.15 -11.34 -5.94
N PRO A 154 12.40 -12.41 -6.30
CA PRO A 154 12.99 -13.72 -6.53
C PRO A 154 13.93 -13.71 -7.74
N ASN A 155 14.89 -14.63 -7.74
CA ASN A 155 15.75 -14.85 -8.89
C ASN A 155 14.97 -15.50 -10.04
N MET A 156 14.66 -14.72 -11.07
CA MET A 156 13.87 -15.20 -12.21
C MET A 156 14.63 -16.12 -13.16
N ARG A 157 15.95 -16.29 -12.99
CA ARG A 157 16.71 -17.31 -13.74
C ARG A 157 16.48 -18.73 -13.23
N ASP A 158 15.92 -18.86 -12.02
CA ASP A 158 15.66 -20.14 -11.37
C ASP A 158 14.21 -20.62 -11.58
N LEU A 159 13.40 -19.83 -12.31
CA LEU A 159 12.01 -20.13 -12.72
C LEU A 159 11.95 -20.66 -14.15
#